data_AF-A0A269Z3H5-F1
#
_entry.id   AF-A0A269Z3H5-F1
#
_cell.length_a   1.000
_cell.length_b   1.000
_cell.length_c   1.000
_cell.angle_alpha   90.00
_cell.angle_beta   90.00
_cell.angle_gamma   90.00
#
_symmetry.space_group_name_H-M   'P 1'
#
loop_
_entity.id
_entity.type
_entity.pdbx_description
1 polymer ?
#
loop_
_entity_poly.entity_id
_entity_poly.type
_entity_poly.pdbx_seq_one_letter_code
_entity_poly.pdbx_strand_id
1 'polypeptide(L)'
;IDNIRKSYNIPERLLSKVSSVQSVADYANQYGFWKEDTSEEQQKTWIGIPLWVHRRCLNPMFTIANQIAYTNKMVLPEYMQKPGKAGWYHVTGKSINKQYVKEQGIKVVELLINDWKEALNNNENEPSSFVISPFSAVQQRVKALAKKELPKC
;
A
#
# COMPACT_ATOMS: atom_id res chain seq x y z
N ILE A 1 0.39 -3.00 32.62
CA ILE A 1 1.60 -2.37 32.03
C ILE A 1 2.07 -1.17 32.87
N ASP A 2 1.15 -0.32 33.33
CA ASP A 2 1.48 0.88 34.10
C ASP A 2 2.13 0.61 35.46
N ASN A 3 1.70 -0.44 36.18
CA ASN A 3 2.34 -0.83 37.44
C ASN A 3 3.79 -1.28 37.24
N ILE A 4 4.06 -2.05 36.17
CA ILE A 4 5.41 -2.49 35.80
C ILE A 4 6.25 -1.26 35.44
N ARG A 5 5.73 -0.39 34.56
CA ARG A 5 6.38 0.87 34.18
C ARG A 5 6.79 1.70 35.39
N LYS A 6 5.86 1.94 36.32
CA LYS A 6 6.11 2.72 37.54
C LYS A 6 7.15 2.04 38.45
N SER A 7 7.06 0.72 38.63
CA SER A 7 7.99 -0.03 39.49
C SER A 7 9.44 0.02 39.00
N TYR A 8 9.66 0.04 37.68
CA TYR A 8 10.99 0.14 37.07
C TYR A 8 11.37 1.57 36.64
N ASN A 9 10.57 2.57 37.04
CA ASN A 9 10.76 3.98 36.70
C ASN A 9 10.96 4.24 35.18
N ILE A 10 10.21 3.51 34.35
CA ILE A 10 10.30 3.61 32.89
C ILE A 10 9.46 4.83 32.41
N PRO A 11 10.02 5.71 31.57
CA PRO A 11 9.26 6.80 30.96
C PRO A 11 8.02 6.31 30.20
N GLU A 12 6.91 7.04 30.30
CA GLU A 12 5.65 6.69 29.64
C GLU A 12 5.79 6.52 28.12
N ARG A 13 6.62 7.34 27.48
CA ARG A 13 6.92 7.23 26.05
C ARG A 13 7.47 5.87 25.63
N LEU A 14 8.22 5.18 26.52
CA LEU A 14 8.87 3.90 26.21
C LEU A 14 7.96 2.69 26.48
N LEU A 15 7.03 2.80 27.43
CA LEU A 15 6.19 1.68 27.83
C LEU A 15 4.83 2.18 28.30
N SER A 16 3.89 2.35 27.37
CA SER A 16 2.47 2.63 27.67
C SER A 16 1.57 1.85 26.73
N LYS A 17 0.25 1.84 27.00
CA LYS A 17 -0.73 1.23 26.07
C LYS A 17 -0.82 1.94 24.72
N VAL A 18 -0.43 3.22 24.67
CA VAL A 18 -0.50 4.07 23.48
C VAL A 18 0.86 4.23 22.79
N SER A 19 1.94 3.78 23.42
CA SER A 19 3.28 3.78 22.82
C SER A 19 3.36 2.76 21.68
N SER A 20 3.76 3.24 20.51
CA SER A 20 4.05 2.38 19.36
C SER A 20 5.56 2.17 19.18
N VAL A 21 5.95 1.10 18.49
CA VAL A 21 7.34 0.87 18.07
C VAL A 21 7.89 2.07 17.29
N GLN A 22 7.05 2.69 16.46
CA GLN A 22 7.41 3.87 15.69
C GLN A 22 7.75 5.06 16.60
N SER A 23 6.91 5.36 17.59
CA SER A 23 7.16 6.47 18.53
C SER A 23 8.49 6.26 19.28
N VAL A 24 8.77 5.05 19.74
CA VAL A 24 10.03 4.72 20.42
C VAL A 24 11.23 4.90 19.49
N ALA A 25 11.13 4.45 18.24
CA ALA A 25 12.17 4.62 17.23
C ALA A 25 12.40 6.09 16.88
N ASP A 26 11.34 6.88 16.72
CA ASP A 26 11.41 8.31 16.45
C ASP A 26 12.16 9.05 17.57
N TYR A 27 11.85 8.76 18.84
CA TYR A 27 12.56 9.33 19.99
C TYR A 27 14.02 8.87 20.12
N ALA A 28 14.37 7.69 19.62
CA ALA A 28 15.75 7.21 19.61
C ALA A 28 16.60 7.88 18.53
N ASN A 29 15.99 8.50 17.51
CA ASN A 29 16.71 9.23 16.48
C ASN A 29 17.24 10.55 17.04
N GLN A 30 18.56 10.76 16.93
CA GLN A 30 19.22 12.03 17.25
C GLN A 30 18.69 13.18 16.38
N TYR A 31 18.33 12.88 15.15
CA TYR A 31 17.85 13.86 14.17
C TYR A 31 16.38 13.62 13.86
N GLY A 32 15.63 14.70 13.72
CA GLY A 32 14.19 14.66 13.54
C GLY A 32 13.60 16.06 13.47
N PHE A 33 12.27 16.14 13.50
CA PHE A 33 11.55 17.39 13.56
C PHE A 33 10.30 17.27 14.42
N TRP A 34 9.87 18.41 14.97
CA TRP A 34 8.59 18.51 15.67
C TRP A 34 7.46 18.69 14.66
N LYS A 35 6.60 17.69 14.54
CA LYS A 35 5.35 17.79 13.79
C LYS A 35 4.29 18.42 14.69
N GLU A 36 3.62 19.45 14.20
CA GLU A 36 2.45 20.02 14.86
C GLU A 36 1.27 19.09 14.60
N ASP A 37 0.65 18.58 15.67
CA ASP A 37 -0.56 17.78 15.52
C ASP A 37 -1.77 18.71 15.42
N THR A 38 -2.60 18.46 14.41
CA THR A 38 -3.78 19.26 14.09
C THR A 38 -4.99 18.95 14.98
N SER A 39 -4.88 17.97 15.88
CA SER A 39 -6.02 17.42 16.62
C SER A 39 -6.13 17.88 18.08
N GLU A 40 -5.07 18.39 18.68
CA GLU A 40 -5.09 18.88 20.08
C GLU A 40 -4.22 20.14 20.20
N GLU A 41 -4.76 21.17 20.85
CA GLU A 41 -4.04 22.43 21.07
C GLU A 41 -2.70 22.14 21.79
N GLN A 42 -1.61 22.45 21.10
CA GLN A 42 -0.24 22.58 21.60
C GLN A 42 0.60 21.31 21.80
N GLN A 43 0.13 20.11 21.43
CA GLN A 43 1.01 18.94 21.47
C GLN A 43 1.80 18.79 20.16
N LYS A 44 3.12 19.00 20.23
CA LYS A 44 4.05 18.67 19.14
C LYS A 44 4.57 17.26 19.33
N THR A 45 4.61 16.48 18.26
CA THR A 45 5.15 15.12 18.28
C THR A 45 6.54 15.10 17.63
N TRP A 46 7.54 14.55 18.33
CA TRP A 46 8.87 14.34 17.76
C TRP A 46 8.81 13.18 16.78
N ILE A 47 9.25 13.42 15.55
CA ILE A 47 9.38 12.39 14.52
C ILE A 47 10.85 12.34 14.13
N GLY A 48 11.44 11.14 14.07
CA GLY A 48 12.79 10.95 13.55
C GLY A 48 12.88 11.36 12.08
N ILE A 49 14.06 11.25 11.46
CA ILE A 49 14.18 11.57 10.02
C ILE A 49 13.25 10.67 9.21
N PRO A 50 12.19 11.20 8.59
CA PRO A 50 11.31 10.41 7.75
C PRO A 50 12.02 10.01 6.45
N LEU A 51 11.74 8.81 5.95
CA LEU A 51 12.14 8.42 4.60
C LEU A 51 11.27 9.15 3.57
N TRP A 52 11.82 10.18 2.92
CA TRP A 52 11.12 10.90 1.86
C TRP A 52 11.24 10.24 0.48
N VAL A 53 12.30 9.48 0.24
CA VAL A 53 12.60 8.93 -1.09
C VAL A 53 11.71 7.72 -1.40
N HIS A 54 10.87 7.85 -2.41
CA HIS A 54 10.02 6.77 -2.90
C HIS A 54 10.69 6.00 -4.05
N ARG A 55 10.74 4.66 -3.94
CA ARG A 55 11.45 3.80 -4.92
C ARG A 55 10.58 2.67 -5.53
N ARG A 56 9.25 2.73 -5.40
CA ARG A 56 8.35 1.64 -5.83
C ARG A 56 7.55 1.99 -7.08
N CYS A 57 6.69 2.99 -6.97
CA CYS A 57 5.77 3.41 -8.03
C CYS A 57 6.37 4.51 -8.90
N LEU A 58 6.10 4.41 -10.20
CA LEU A 58 6.36 5.47 -11.18
C LEU A 58 5.16 6.42 -11.26
N ASN A 59 5.31 7.55 -11.96
CA ASN A 59 4.17 8.41 -12.29
C ASN A 59 3.21 7.71 -13.27
N PRO A 60 1.88 7.86 -13.15
CA PRO A 60 1.18 8.82 -12.27
C PRO A 60 0.90 8.30 -10.84
N MET A 61 1.13 7.01 -10.57
CA MET A 61 0.79 6.40 -9.28
C MET A 61 1.55 7.05 -8.10
N PHE A 62 2.83 7.40 -8.30
CA PHE A 62 3.59 8.17 -7.31
C PHE A 62 2.90 9.51 -6.98
N THR A 63 2.60 10.34 -7.98
CA THR A 63 1.93 11.63 -7.78
C THR A 63 0.61 11.50 -7.03
N ILE A 64 -0.23 10.54 -7.43
CA ILE A 64 -1.54 10.30 -6.78
C ILE A 64 -1.33 9.97 -5.30
N ALA A 65 -0.47 8.99 -4.98
CA ALA A 65 -0.22 8.58 -3.60
C ALA A 65 0.38 9.72 -2.76
N ASN A 66 1.33 10.46 -3.32
CA ASN A 66 2.00 11.56 -2.63
C ASN A 66 1.03 12.69 -2.27
N GLN A 67 0.10 13.01 -3.18
CA GLN A 67 -0.91 14.03 -2.97
C GLN A 67 -1.92 13.62 -1.89
N ILE A 68 -2.49 12.42 -1.97
CA ILE A 68 -3.61 12.03 -1.10
C ILE A 68 -3.19 11.60 0.31
N ALA A 69 -1.99 11.03 0.46
CA ALA A 69 -1.58 10.38 1.71
C ALA A 69 -0.35 11.03 2.38
N TYR A 70 0.47 11.77 1.63
CA TYR A 70 1.77 12.24 2.12
C TYR A 70 1.95 13.77 2.01
N THR A 71 0.91 14.52 1.65
CA THR A 71 0.96 16.00 1.54
C THR A 71 2.13 16.48 0.68
N ASN A 72 2.41 15.76 -0.42
CA ASN A 72 3.52 16.03 -1.33
C ASN A 72 4.93 15.98 -0.71
N LYS A 73 5.10 15.35 0.46
CA LYS A 73 6.41 15.28 1.13
C LYS A 73 7.37 14.23 0.55
N MET A 74 6.86 13.23 -0.17
CA MET A 74 7.75 12.24 -0.80
C MET A 74 8.46 12.84 -2.02
N VAL A 75 9.68 12.35 -2.28
CA VAL A 75 10.51 12.71 -3.42
C VAL A 75 10.71 11.49 -4.31
N LEU A 76 10.57 11.67 -5.63
CA LEU A 76 10.82 10.64 -6.63
C LEU A 76 12.25 10.83 -7.20
N PRO A 77 13.11 9.80 -7.17
CA PRO A 77 14.43 9.88 -7.79
C PRO A 77 14.37 10.16 -9.30
N GLU A 78 15.37 10.86 -9.82
CA GLU A 78 15.47 11.21 -11.24
C GLU A 78 15.41 10.00 -12.18
N TYR A 79 16.09 8.89 -11.81
CA TYR A 79 16.08 7.65 -12.60
C TYR A 79 14.71 6.94 -12.65
N MET A 80 13.74 7.36 -11.83
CA MET A 80 12.37 6.84 -11.83
C MET A 80 11.37 7.78 -12.52
N GLN A 81 11.82 8.83 -13.20
CA GLN A 81 10.92 9.77 -13.88
C GLN A 81 10.28 9.23 -15.17
N LYS A 82 10.66 8.02 -15.62
CA LYS A 82 9.97 7.37 -16.74
C LYS A 82 8.48 7.16 -16.42
N PRO A 83 7.57 7.44 -17.35
CA PRO A 83 6.14 7.26 -17.11
C PRO A 83 5.82 5.76 -16.94
N GLY A 84 5.07 5.45 -15.90
CA GLY A 84 4.40 4.16 -15.71
C GLY A 84 3.04 4.13 -16.39
N LYS A 85 2.42 2.94 -16.39
CA LYS A 85 1.08 2.72 -16.92
C LYS A 85 0.07 2.69 -15.76
N ALA A 86 -1.01 3.45 -15.87
CA ALA A 86 -2.13 3.41 -14.93
C ALA A 86 -3.43 3.68 -15.69
N GLY A 87 -4.54 3.10 -15.22
CA GLY A 87 -5.85 3.27 -15.85
C GLY A 87 -6.98 2.84 -14.94
N TRP A 88 -8.19 3.28 -15.27
CA TRP A 88 -9.43 2.90 -14.59
C TRP A 88 -10.39 2.25 -15.58
N TYR A 89 -10.79 1.00 -15.32
CA TYR A 89 -11.80 0.31 -16.12
C TYR A 89 -13.15 0.43 -15.44
N HIS A 90 -14.07 1.21 -16.03
CA HIS A 90 -15.44 1.26 -15.57
C HIS A 90 -16.21 0.03 -16.10
N VAL A 91 -16.46 -0.94 -15.21
CA VAL A 91 -17.18 -2.17 -15.53
C VAL A 91 -18.39 -2.29 -14.60
N THR A 92 -19.57 -2.27 -15.20
CA THR A 92 -20.86 -2.37 -14.51
C THR A 92 -21.38 -3.80 -14.56
N GLY A 93 -22.22 -4.14 -13.58
CA GLY A 93 -22.84 -5.46 -13.48
C GLY A 93 -23.61 -5.61 -12.18
N LYS A 94 -24.37 -6.70 -12.06
CA LYS A 94 -25.09 -7.01 -10.82
C LYS A 94 -24.19 -7.84 -9.91
N SER A 95 -24.20 -7.52 -8.62
CA SER A 95 -23.57 -8.40 -7.64
C SER A 95 -24.38 -9.70 -7.54
N ILE A 96 -23.71 -10.84 -7.71
CA ILE A 96 -24.33 -12.17 -7.68
C ILE A 96 -23.96 -12.98 -6.43
N ASN A 97 -22.91 -12.56 -5.71
CA ASN A 97 -22.48 -13.19 -4.46
C ASN A 97 -21.73 -12.16 -3.59
N LYS A 98 -22.44 -11.63 -2.58
CA LYS A 98 -21.94 -10.55 -1.71
C LYS A 98 -21.53 -9.30 -2.50
N GLN A 99 -20.24 -9.03 -2.65
CA GLN A 99 -19.69 -7.90 -3.43
C GLN A 99 -19.16 -8.31 -4.81
N TYR A 100 -19.26 -9.60 -5.17
CA TYR A 100 -18.74 -10.08 -6.44
C TYR A 100 -19.66 -9.74 -7.62
N VAL A 101 -19.12 -8.94 -8.53
CA VAL A 101 -19.69 -8.64 -9.85
C VAL A 101 -18.98 -9.49 -10.90
N LYS A 102 -19.73 -10.29 -11.65
CA LYS A 102 -19.18 -11.27 -12.61
C LYS A 102 -18.36 -10.59 -13.70
N GLU A 103 -18.90 -9.53 -14.27
CA GLU A 103 -18.31 -8.75 -15.37
C GLU A 103 -16.95 -8.18 -14.97
N GLN A 104 -16.81 -7.68 -13.74
CA GLN A 104 -15.54 -7.20 -13.19
C GLN A 104 -14.52 -8.33 -13.07
N GLY A 105 -14.95 -9.51 -12.57
CA GLY A 105 -14.07 -10.67 -12.48
C GLY A 105 -13.56 -11.15 -13.83
N ILE A 106 -14.42 -11.15 -14.85
CA ILE A 106 -14.04 -11.47 -16.24
C ILE A 106 -13.02 -10.45 -16.74
N LYS A 107 -13.25 -9.15 -16.54
CA LYS A 107 -12.31 -8.12 -17.00
C LYS A 107 -10.93 -8.26 -16.35
N VAL A 108 -10.87 -8.57 -15.06
CA VAL A 108 -9.59 -8.80 -14.37
C VAL A 108 -8.82 -9.96 -15.01
N VAL A 109 -9.49 -11.08 -15.29
CA VAL A 109 -8.84 -12.25 -15.91
C VAL A 109 -8.42 -11.97 -17.35
N GLU A 110 -9.22 -11.22 -18.11
CA GLU A 110 -8.84 -10.76 -19.46
C GLU A 110 -7.55 -9.93 -19.43
N LEU A 111 -7.40 -9.01 -18.47
CA LEU A 111 -6.17 -8.23 -18.30
C LEU A 111 -4.98 -9.12 -17.93
N LEU A 112 -5.16 -10.08 -17.01
CA LEU A 112 -4.11 -11.03 -16.66
C LEU A 112 -3.67 -11.90 -17.84
N ILE A 113 -4.59 -12.28 -18.74
CA ILE A 113 -4.25 -13.02 -19.96
C ILE A 113 -3.34 -12.18 -20.86
N ASN A 114 -3.60 -10.87 -20.96
CA ASN A 114 -2.76 -9.96 -21.74
C ASN A 114 -1.37 -9.82 -21.12
N ASP A 115 -1.28 -9.66 -19.80
CA ASP A 115 0.00 -9.64 -19.07
C ASP A 115 0.77 -10.95 -19.30
N TRP A 116 0.08 -12.10 -19.30
CA TRP A 116 0.71 -13.40 -19.54
C TRP A 116 1.28 -13.52 -20.96
N LYS A 117 0.55 -13.03 -21.96
CA LYS A 117 1.05 -12.97 -23.34
C LYS A 117 2.28 -12.08 -23.45
N GLU A 118 2.28 -10.93 -22.76
CA GLU A 118 3.44 -10.02 -22.72
C GLU A 118 4.65 -10.71 -22.07
N ALA A 119 4.46 -11.41 -20.96
CA ALA A 119 5.50 -12.19 -20.29
C ALA A 119 6.11 -13.27 -21.22
N LEU A 120 5.26 -14.08 -21.86
CA LEU A 120 5.72 -15.12 -22.80
C LEU A 120 6.50 -14.54 -23.98
N ASN A 121 6.06 -13.40 -24.53
CA ASN A 121 6.77 -12.70 -25.60
C ASN A 121 8.16 -12.20 -25.15
N ASN A 122 8.33 -11.95 -23.85
CA ASN A 122 9.60 -11.54 -23.24
C ASN A 122 10.46 -12.74 -22.78
N ASN A 123 10.07 -13.97 -23.12
CA ASN A 123 10.68 -15.23 -22.65
C ASN A 123 10.60 -15.43 -21.13
N GLU A 124 9.56 -14.88 -20.49
CA GLU A 124 9.22 -15.14 -19.09
C GLU A 124 8.10 -16.19 -19.01
N ASN A 125 8.05 -16.96 -17.91
CA ASN A 125 7.03 -18.01 -17.74
C ASN A 125 5.67 -17.47 -17.27
N GLU A 126 5.69 -16.42 -16.46
CA GLU A 126 4.51 -15.78 -15.87
C GLU A 126 4.77 -14.29 -15.64
N PRO A 127 3.72 -13.45 -15.66
CA PRO A 127 3.87 -12.02 -15.40
C PRO A 127 4.08 -11.75 -13.91
N SER A 128 4.83 -10.71 -13.60
CA SER A 128 4.94 -10.16 -12.24
C SER A 128 3.71 -9.30 -11.87
N SER A 129 2.53 -9.94 -11.86
CA SER A 129 1.23 -9.28 -11.65
C SER A 129 0.57 -9.74 -10.35
N PHE A 130 -0.01 -8.79 -9.61
CA PHE A 130 -0.79 -9.05 -8.40
C PHE A 130 -2.22 -8.54 -8.56
N VAL A 131 -3.20 -9.34 -8.13
CA VAL A 131 -4.61 -8.93 -8.01
C VAL A 131 -4.97 -8.80 -6.55
N ILE A 132 -5.41 -7.61 -6.15
CA ILE A 132 -5.82 -7.31 -4.77
C ILE A 132 -7.31 -6.96 -4.72
N SER A 133 -7.99 -7.36 -3.65
CA SER A 133 -9.35 -6.96 -3.34
C SER A 133 -9.57 -6.99 -1.83
N PRO A 134 -10.28 -6.03 -1.24
CA PRO A 134 -10.60 -6.08 0.19
C PRO A 134 -11.65 -7.14 0.54
N PHE A 135 -12.31 -7.75 -0.45
CA PHE A 135 -13.41 -8.69 -0.23
C PHE A 135 -13.00 -10.13 -0.52
N SER A 136 -13.04 -11.00 0.49
CA SER A 136 -12.66 -12.42 0.34
C SER A 136 -13.50 -13.16 -0.70
N ALA A 137 -14.79 -12.84 -0.83
CA ALA A 137 -15.65 -13.45 -1.85
C ALA A 137 -15.21 -13.10 -3.28
N VAL A 138 -14.75 -11.87 -3.51
CA VAL A 138 -14.19 -11.43 -4.81
C VAL A 138 -12.89 -12.18 -5.08
N GLN A 139 -11.97 -12.22 -4.11
CA GLN A 139 -10.70 -12.95 -4.25
C GLN A 139 -10.91 -14.42 -4.62
N GLN A 140 -11.81 -15.12 -3.93
CA GLN A 140 -12.10 -16.53 -4.18
C GLN A 140 -12.65 -16.76 -5.60
N ARG A 141 -13.59 -15.92 -6.04
CA ARG A 141 -14.22 -16.04 -7.36
C ARG A 141 -13.24 -15.71 -8.49
N VAL A 142 -12.47 -14.64 -8.36
CA VAL A 142 -11.42 -14.27 -9.34
C VAL A 142 -10.35 -15.35 -9.41
N LYS A 143 -9.89 -15.88 -8.27
CA LYS A 143 -8.90 -16.99 -8.23
C LYS A 143 -9.43 -18.25 -8.94
N ALA A 144 -10.70 -18.60 -8.73
CA ALA A 144 -11.30 -19.74 -9.42
C ALA A 144 -11.39 -19.53 -10.93
N LEU A 145 -11.76 -18.33 -11.38
CA LEU A 145 -11.82 -17.98 -12.80
C LEU A 145 -10.41 -17.97 -13.42
N ALA A 146 -9.44 -17.34 -12.77
CA ALA A 146 -8.06 -17.29 -13.22
C ALA A 146 -7.46 -18.70 -13.39
N LYS A 147 -7.66 -19.60 -12.42
CA LYS A 147 -7.20 -21.01 -12.52
C LYS A 147 -7.78 -21.77 -13.71
N LYS A 148 -8.96 -21.36 -14.21
CA LYS A 148 -9.63 -22.02 -15.32
C LYS A 148 -9.15 -21.49 -16.68
N GLU A 149 -8.88 -20.20 -16.76
CA GLU A 149 -8.64 -19.49 -18.03
C GLU A 149 -7.15 -19.20 -18.29
N LEU A 150 -6.32 -19.12 -17.24
CA LEU A 150 -4.88 -18.88 -17.39
C LEU A 150 -4.15 -20.18 -17.79
N PRO A 151 -3.02 -20.06 -18.52
CA PRO A 151 -2.19 -21.21 -18.86
C PRO A 151 -1.79 -21.97 -17.59
N LYS A 152 -1.81 -23.30 -17.66
CA LYS A 152 -1.24 -24.12 -16.60
C LYS A 152 0.28 -24.08 -16.77
N CYS A 153 0.98 -23.58 -15.76
CA CYS A 153 2.41 -23.79 -15.60
C CYS A 153 2.70 -25.28 -15.37
#